data_AF-H1KRE1-F1
#
_entry.id   AF-H1KRE1-F1
#
_cell.length_a   1.000
_cell.length_b   1.000
_cell.length_c   1.000
_cell.angle_alpha   90.00
_cell.angle_beta   90.00
_cell.angle_gamma   90.00
#
_symmetry.space_group_name_H-M   'P 1'
#
loop_
_entity.id
_entity.type
_entity.pdbx_description
1 polymer ?
#
loop_
_entity_poly.entity_id
_entity_poly.type
_entity_poly.pdbx_seq_one_letter_code
_entity_poly.pdbx_strand_id
1 'polypeptide(L)'
;MPPHTVELPPDRVLTPHWRCRDAALEDCGIGLGARQGNRNALASLVAAAGLAAETDQPWISFSRRRNWYAARSECGDLTYDNVIAAMKEGDEARLFEEDRALPGAHLDDIPRQSRFRATPLLIERLAGTRFRHIRPSSSIVMRDADGMPVAFAETDRTLRLRREADGLNEWLGGIRVEVSPDASPEDWQRTRHHLRARKVRDGRETWSYVLPTPTPHIVRVFGRGRWDCHGRLYGWWQSLPKDRRGDLLINGEFTIEPDFAMLHPTLLYAAVGATMPRDVYDTGEHERAHGKLALNILVNCRGGIGGAVDALMWRDDWEGTRAYTEGLVEAVASLNRPIAGFLGSDAGVRLMGVDSGMAVEVMKRCRKADIPCLPVHDSFRVPARSGTQVTAIMADVLDAARTRISQGTSKTSFQIIPQEPRSGAAAPAASPLPASSSAPALKEPAAKTAAKKAPGKAVSRPVQAASKAKARPTLPTVGEALPADWDLSERTLALVEHFQAVARARHRKVAAGAASGWGRAPTASERRLDLRQARQFAEVVAEVEQSMGVCDAAVPYRLSEEAKAKRERRLARETRRPGPPVRPRRPSTFWAKPQATPPKAQAKPQGTLF
;
A
#
# COMPACT_ATOMS: atom_id res chain seq x y z
N MET A 1 12.41 16.99 -16.02
CA MET A 1 11.49 15.84 -15.94
C MET A 1 11.71 15.01 -17.19
N PRO A 2 11.99 13.71 -17.09
CA PRO A 2 11.57 12.78 -18.14
C PRO A 2 10.07 12.48 -17.94
N PRO A 3 9.34 12.20 -19.04
CA PRO A 3 8.01 11.62 -18.95
C PRO A 3 8.10 10.33 -18.14
N HIS A 4 7.05 10.07 -17.37
CA HIS A 4 6.84 8.81 -16.66
C HIS A 4 7.31 7.66 -17.56
N THR A 5 8.26 6.85 -17.09
CA THR A 5 8.29 5.46 -17.55
C THR A 5 6.85 5.00 -17.43
N VAL A 6 6.27 4.59 -18.55
CA VAL A 6 5.00 3.88 -18.58
C VAL A 6 5.23 2.64 -17.73
N GLU A 7 5.09 2.77 -16.41
CA GLU A 7 4.90 1.65 -15.52
C GLU A 7 3.56 1.10 -15.97
N LEU A 8 3.64 0.14 -16.90
CA LEU A 8 2.51 -0.71 -17.21
C LEU A 8 1.95 -1.15 -15.86
N PRO A 9 0.64 -0.96 -15.62
CA PRO A 9 0.05 -1.38 -14.36
C PRO A 9 0.46 -2.84 -14.08
N PRO A 10 0.80 -3.17 -12.82
CA PRO A 10 1.37 -4.47 -12.50
C PRO A 10 0.44 -5.60 -12.97
N ASP A 11 1.02 -6.63 -13.58
CA ASP A 11 0.26 -7.77 -14.09
C ASP A 11 -0.66 -8.35 -13.00
N ARG A 12 -1.87 -8.79 -13.39
CA ARG A 12 -2.77 -9.47 -12.46
C ARG A 12 -2.11 -10.74 -11.94
N VAL A 13 -2.28 -11.07 -10.66
CA VAL A 13 -1.71 -12.31 -10.11
C VAL A 13 -2.66 -13.47 -10.40
N LEU A 14 -2.13 -14.61 -10.86
CA LEU A 14 -2.91 -15.84 -10.98
C LEU A 14 -3.45 -16.29 -9.62
N THR A 15 -4.78 -16.43 -9.49
CA THR A 15 -5.43 -16.87 -8.26
C THR A 15 -6.43 -18.01 -8.53
N PRO A 16 -6.72 -18.88 -7.54
CA PRO A 16 -7.62 -20.02 -7.73
C PRO A 16 -9.10 -19.67 -7.55
N HIS A 17 -9.45 -18.38 -7.38
CA HIS A 17 -10.78 -17.94 -6.97
C HIS A 17 -11.83 -17.98 -8.09
N TRP A 18 -11.42 -18.22 -9.32
CA TRP A 18 -12.31 -18.30 -10.48
C TRP A 18 -11.98 -19.49 -11.35
N ARG A 19 -13.01 -20.13 -11.89
CA ARG A 19 -12.89 -21.32 -12.72
C ARG A 19 -13.99 -21.34 -13.79
N CYS A 20 -13.66 -21.71 -15.02
CA CYS A 20 -14.67 -21.99 -16.03
C CYS A 20 -15.31 -23.37 -15.81
N ARG A 21 -16.45 -23.64 -16.44
CA ARG A 21 -17.06 -24.98 -16.43
C ARG A 21 -16.37 -25.87 -17.46
N ASP A 22 -16.50 -27.19 -17.30
CA ASP A 22 -15.94 -28.17 -18.24
C ASP A 22 -16.46 -27.92 -19.67
N ALA A 23 -17.73 -27.57 -19.85
CA ALA A 23 -18.28 -27.18 -21.16
C ALA A 23 -17.51 -26.03 -21.84
N ALA A 24 -17.06 -25.03 -21.07
CA ALA A 24 -16.27 -23.93 -21.62
C ALA A 24 -14.85 -24.37 -22.02
N LEU A 25 -14.30 -25.43 -21.41
CA LEU A 25 -13.06 -26.04 -21.87
C LEU A 25 -13.28 -26.79 -23.18
N GLU A 26 -14.36 -27.55 -23.29
CA GLU A 26 -14.74 -28.26 -24.53
C GLU A 26 -14.96 -27.27 -25.69
N ASP A 27 -15.62 -26.13 -25.43
CA ASP A 27 -15.81 -25.04 -26.40
C ASP A 27 -14.46 -24.45 -26.87
N CYS A 28 -13.44 -24.48 -26.01
CA CYS A 28 -12.08 -24.08 -26.34
C CYS A 28 -11.27 -25.19 -27.06
N GLY A 29 -11.90 -26.33 -27.37
CA GLY A 29 -11.26 -27.47 -28.03
C GLY A 29 -10.37 -28.30 -27.10
N ILE A 30 -10.52 -28.17 -25.78
CA ILE A 30 -9.74 -28.89 -24.78
C ILE A 30 -10.47 -30.18 -24.39
N GLY A 31 -9.77 -31.31 -24.51
CA GLY A 31 -10.31 -32.61 -24.10
C GLY A 31 -10.32 -32.79 -22.58
N LEU A 32 -11.41 -33.35 -22.03
CA LEU A 32 -11.56 -33.58 -20.58
C LEU A 32 -10.82 -34.83 -20.05
N GLY A 33 -9.91 -35.43 -20.83
CA GLY A 33 -9.19 -36.66 -20.47
C GLY A 33 -8.10 -36.48 -19.39
N ALA A 34 -7.74 -35.24 -19.07
CA ALA A 34 -6.72 -34.95 -18.06
C ALA A 34 -7.17 -35.30 -16.63
N ARG A 35 -6.20 -35.57 -15.75
CA ARG A 35 -6.41 -35.71 -14.30
C ARG A 35 -7.15 -34.49 -13.75
N GLN A 36 -8.06 -34.70 -12.80
CA GLN A 36 -8.93 -33.64 -12.27
C GLN A 36 -8.17 -32.38 -11.83
N GLY A 37 -7.03 -32.52 -11.15
CA GLY A 37 -6.22 -31.38 -10.71
C GLY A 37 -5.67 -30.54 -11.86
N ASN A 38 -5.20 -31.17 -12.95
CA ASN A 38 -4.73 -30.47 -14.15
C ASN A 38 -5.87 -29.72 -14.83
N ARG A 39 -7.01 -30.38 -15.00
CA ARG A 39 -8.23 -29.80 -15.58
C ARG A 39 -8.72 -28.60 -14.77
N ASN A 40 -8.71 -28.72 -13.45
CA ASN A 40 -9.08 -27.66 -12.53
C ASN A 40 -8.13 -26.45 -12.63
N ALA A 41 -6.83 -26.68 -12.76
CA ALA A 41 -5.85 -25.62 -12.97
C ALA A 41 -6.07 -24.93 -14.32
N LEU A 42 -6.22 -25.70 -15.40
CA LEU A 42 -6.51 -25.17 -16.73
C LEU A 42 -7.79 -24.34 -16.76
N ALA A 43 -8.88 -24.83 -16.15
CA ALA A 43 -10.12 -24.08 -16.02
C ALA A 43 -9.96 -22.76 -15.25
N SER A 44 -9.03 -22.70 -14.30
CA SER A 44 -8.71 -21.47 -13.56
C SER A 44 -7.80 -20.53 -14.37
N LEU A 45 -6.86 -21.06 -15.16
CA LEU A 45 -6.05 -20.25 -16.09
C LEU A 45 -6.91 -19.63 -17.20
N VAL A 46 -7.81 -20.42 -17.80
CA VAL A 46 -8.78 -19.97 -18.81
C VAL A 46 -9.69 -18.88 -18.24
N ALA A 47 -10.24 -19.09 -17.03
CA ALA A 47 -11.05 -18.07 -16.36
C ALA A 47 -10.26 -16.80 -16.06
N ALA A 48 -9.04 -16.94 -15.54
CA ALA A 48 -8.20 -15.78 -15.25
C ALA A 48 -7.91 -14.98 -16.52
N ALA A 49 -7.52 -15.64 -17.61
CA ALA A 49 -7.23 -15.00 -18.90
C ALA A 49 -8.46 -14.29 -19.50
N GLY A 50 -9.62 -14.95 -19.49
CA GLY A 50 -10.87 -14.36 -19.94
C GLY A 50 -11.28 -13.14 -19.11
N LEU A 51 -11.16 -13.21 -17.79
CA LEU A 51 -11.44 -12.09 -16.89
C LEU A 51 -10.45 -10.93 -17.11
N ALA A 52 -9.16 -11.22 -17.25
CA ALA A 52 -8.14 -10.20 -17.47
C ALA A 52 -8.33 -9.45 -18.80
N ALA A 53 -8.76 -10.17 -19.85
CA ALA A 53 -9.04 -9.61 -21.17
C ALA A 53 -10.17 -8.57 -21.19
N GLU A 54 -11.05 -8.56 -20.18
CA GLU A 54 -12.09 -7.53 -20.01
C GLU A 54 -11.56 -6.23 -19.38
N THR A 55 -10.25 -6.12 -19.14
CA THR A 55 -9.64 -5.03 -18.38
C THR A 55 -8.48 -4.39 -19.13
N ASP A 56 -7.99 -3.25 -18.63
CA ASP A 56 -6.77 -2.61 -19.14
C ASP A 56 -5.47 -3.35 -18.74
N GLN A 57 -5.60 -4.45 -17.99
CA GLN A 57 -4.51 -5.31 -17.53
C GLN A 57 -4.76 -6.75 -17.99
N PRO A 58 -4.52 -7.06 -19.29
CA PRO A 58 -4.80 -8.38 -19.85
C PRO A 58 -3.76 -9.44 -19.45
N TRP A 59 -2.60 -9.02 -18.93
CA TRP A 59 -1.53 -9.91 -18.53
C TRP A 59 -1.70 -10.44 -17.11
N ILE A 60 -1.44 -11.74 -16.96
CA ILE A 60 -1.49 -12.46 -15.70
C ILE A 60 -0.11 -13.01 -15.40
N SER A 61 0.46 -12.62 -14.26
CA SER A 61 1.71 -13.14 -13.73
C SER A 61 1.50 -14.48 -13.03
N PHE A 62 2.44 -15.40 -13.26
CA PHE A 62 2.51 -16.68 -12.55
C PHE A 62 3.97 -17.12 -12.38
N SER A 63 4.20 -17.94 -11.35
CA SER A 63 5.54 -18.43 -11.04
C SER A 63 5.86 -19.71 -11.80
N ARG A 64 7.10 -19.86 -12.27
CA ARG A 64 7.67 -21.13 -12.73
C ARG A 64 8.60 -21.78 -11.70
N ARG A 65 8.40 -21.51 -10.42
CA ARG A 65 9.22 -22.09 -9.34
C ARG A 65 8.37 -23.00 -8.45
N ARG A 66 8.78 -24.26 -8.30
CA ARG A 66 8.08 -25.25 -7.46
C ARG A 66 7.86 -24.74 -6.02
N ASN A 67 8.88 -24.12 -5.42
CA ASN A 67 8.81 -23.58 -4.06
C ASN A 67 7.79 -22.45 -3.89
N TRP A 68 7.46 -21.71 -4.97
CA TRP A 68 6.47 -20.64 -4.89
C TRP A 68 5.08 -21.18 -4.57
N TYR A 69 4.73 -22.34 -5.15
CA TYR A 69 3.46 -23.02 -4.93
C TYR A 69 3.47 -23.86 -3.63
N ALA A 70 4.60 -24.50 -3.31
CA ALA A 70 4.71 -25.29 -2.08
C ALA A 70 4.48 -24.47 -0.80
N ALA A 71 4.81 -23.18 -0.82
CA ALA A 71 4.59 -22.26 0.29
C ALA A 71 3.14 -21.74 0.39
N ARG A 72 2.26 -22.07 -0.57
CA ARG A 72 0.92 -21.46 -0.73
C ARG A 72 -0.17 -22.52 -0.82
N SER A 73 -0.56 -23.08 0.32
CA SER A 73 -1.63 -24.08 0.37
C SER A 73 -2.98 -23.52 -0.11
N GLU A 74 -3.17 -22.21 -0.09
CA GLU A 74 -4.35 -21.52 -0.61
C GLU A 74 -4.49 -21.60 -2.14
N CYS A 75 -3.41 -21.95 -2.87
CA CYS A 75 -3.45 -22.12 -4.32
C CYS A 75 -4.29 -23.33 -4.77
N GLY A 76 -4.61 -24.27 -3.87
CA GLY A 76 -5.45 -25.43 -4.18
C GLY A 76 -4.90 -26.26 -5.34
N ASP A 77 -5.69 -26.39 -6.41
CA ASP A 77 -5.30 -27.13 -7.62
C ASP A 77 -4.20 -26.44 -8.46
N LEU A 78 -3.88 -25.17 -8.19
CA LEU A 78 -2.78 -24.45 -8.84
C LEU A 78 -1.44 -24.86 -8.23
N THR A 79 -1.01 -26.10 -8.47
CA THR A 79 0.34 -26.58 -8.14
C THR A 79 1.30 -26.27 -9.29
N TYR A 80 2.61 -26.32 -9.03
CA TYR A 80 3.61 -26.14 -10.09
C TYR A 80 3.38 -27.07 -11.29
N ASP A 81 3.20 -28.36 -11.03
CA ASP A 81 3.05 -29.36 -12.10
C ASP A 81 1.75 -29.12 -12.88
N ASN A 82 0.65 -28.81 -12.18
CA ASN A 82 -0.64 -28.55 -12.80
C ASN A 82 -0.63 -27.24 -13.62
N VAL A 83 -0.03 -26.16 -13.10
CA VAL A 83 0.04 -24.87 -13.81
C VAL A 83 0.92 -24.98 -15.05
N ILE A 84 2.07 -25.65 -14.97
CA ILE A 84 2.94 -25.83 -16.14
C ILE A 84 2.29 -26.73 -17.19
N ALA A 85 1.60 -27.80 -16.78
CA ALA A 85 0.83 -28.64 -17.70
C ALA A 85 -0.31 -27.86 -18.36
N ALA A 86 -1.08 -27.09 -17.58
CA ALA A 86 -2.17 -26.27 -18.10
C ALA A 86 -1.69 -25.15 -19.04
N MET A 87 -0.56 -24.51 -18.73
CA MET A 87 0.05 -23.53 -19.65
C MET A 87 0.46 -24.17 -20.97
N LYS A 88 1.07 -25.36 -20.92
CA LYS A 88 1.45 -26.11 -22.12
C LYS A 88 0.22 -26.45 -22.96
N GLU A 89 -0.83 -26.99 -22.34
CA GLU A 89 -2.06 -27.38 -23.01
C GLU A 89 -2.79 -26.17 -23.63
N GLY A 90 -2.86 -25.04 -22.91
CA GLY A 90 -3.45 -23.82 -23.45
C GLY A 90 -2.62 -23.15 -24.56
N ASP A 91 -1.29 -23.30 -24.54
CA ASP A 91 -0.39 -22.85 -25.62
C ASP A 91 -0.54 -23.74 -26.88
N GLU A 92 -0.57 -25.07 -26.72
CA GLU A 92 -0.81 -26.03 -27.81
C GLU A 92 -2.19 -25.81 -28.46
N ALA A 93 -3.20 -25.46 -27.66
CA ALA A 93 -4.54 -25.07 -28.13
C ALA A 93 -4.62 -23.63 -28.67
N ARG A 94 -3.52 -22.87 -28.65
CA ARG A 94 -3.43 -21.45 -29.08
C ARG A 94 -4.38 -20.50 -28.32
N LEU A 95 -4.68 -20.83 -27.07
CA LEU A 95 -5.56 -20.04 -26.19
C LEU A 95 -4.79 -18.98 -25.40
N PHE A 96 -3.51 -19.21 -25.14
CA PHE A 96 -2.66 -18.30 -24.38
C PHE A 96 -1.54 -17.72 -25.23
N GLU A 97 -1.26 -16.44 -25.03
CA GLU A 97 -0.01 -15.82 -25.44
C GLU A 97 0.89 -15.73 -24.20
N GLU A 98 2.01 -16.46 -24.21
CA GLU A 98 2.96 -16.51 -23.08
C GLU A 98 4.16 -15.60 -23.33
N ASP A 99 4.52 -14.83 -22.30
CA ASP A 99 5.78 -14.07 -22.24
C ASP A 99 6.60 -14.58 -21.05
N ARG A 100 7.60 -15.41 -21.37
CA ARG A 100 8.38 -16.18 -20.41
C ARG A 100 9.58 -15.37 -19.90
N ALA A 101 9.54 -15.03 -18.61
CA ALA A 101 10.69 -14.47 -17.91
C ALA A 101 11.92 -15.41 -17.94
N LEU A 102 13.10 -14.82 -18.07
CA LEU A 102 14.38 -15.53 -18.05
C LEU A 102 14.64 -16.19 -16.68
N PRO A 103 15.41 -17.29 -16.62
CA PRO A 103 15.90 -17.83 -15.36
C PRO A 103 16.62 -16.76 -14.54
N GLY A 104 16.23 -16.60 -13.28
CA GLY A 104 16.81 -15.58 -12.39
C GLY A 104 16.15 -14.20 -12.45
N ALA A 105 15.25 -13.92 -13.41
CA ALA A 105 14.64 -12.58 -13.58
C ALA A 105 13.82 -12.08 -12.37
N HIS A 106 13.49 -12.98 -11.45
CA HIS A 106 12.82 -12.66 -10.19
C HIS A 106 13.77 -12.18 -9.09
N LEU A 107 15.08 -12.28 -9.31
CA LEU A 107 16.15 -11.76 -8.45
C LEU A 107 16.72 -10.46 -9.02
N ASP A 108 16.28 -10.04 -10.21
CA ASP A 108 16.66 -8.76 -10.81
C ASP A 108 16.09 -7.60 -10.01
N ASP A 109 16.66 -6.40 -10.20
CA ASP A 109 16.23 -5.18 -9.50
C ASP A 109 14.76 -4.82 -9.76
N ILE A 110 14.24 -5.24 -10.91
CA ILE A 110 12.82 -5.23 -11.24
C ILE A 110 12.39 -6.69 -11.37
N PRO A 111 11.98 -7.35 -10.26
CA PRO A 111 11.63 -8.75 -10.28
C PRO A 111 10.51 -9.01 -11.28
N ARG A 112 10.78 -9.90 -12.22
CA ARG A 112 9.81 -10.27 -13.25
C ARG A 112 9.47 -11.76 -13.18
N GLN A 113 8.18 -12.06 -13.29
CA GLN A 113 7.67 -13.42 -13.42
C GLN A 113 7.25 -13.71 -14.87
N SER A 114 7.05 -14.99 -15.20
CA SER A 114 6.37 -15.32 -16.46
C SER A 114 4.95 -14.79 -16.42
N ARG A 115 4.45 -14.40 -17.57
CA ARG A 115 3.09 -13.89 -17.70
C ARG A 115 2.41 -14.45 -18.93
N PHE A 116 1.09 -14.48 -18.92
CA PHE A 116 0.30 -14.91 -20.06
C PHE A 116 -0.96 -14.06 -20.19
N ARG A 117 -1.57 -14.04 -21.37
CA ARG A 117 -2.86 -13.40 -21.62
C ARG A 117 -3.71 -14.24 -22.58
N ALA A 118 -5.00 -13.94 -22.67
CA ALA A 118 -5.89 -14.57 -23.64
C ALA A 118 -5.52 -14.18 -25.08
N THR A 119 -5.53 -15.14 -26.00
CA THR A 119 -5.51 -14.86 -27.44
C THR A 119 -6.89 -14.40 -27.93
N PRO A 120 -7.00 -13.77 -29.12
CA PRO A 120 -8.29 -13.48 -29.73
C PRO A 120 -9.20 -14.71 -29.87
N LEU A 121 -8.62 -15.88 -30.16
CA LEU A 121 -9.33 -17.16 -30.21
C LEU A 121 -9.98 -17.50 -28.86
N LEU A 122 -9.23 -17.38 -27.76
CA LEU A 122 -9.80 -17.66 -26.43
C LEU A 122 -10.93 -16.68 -26.08
N ILE A 123 -10.78 -15.40 -26.42
CA ILE A 123 -11.82 -14.37 -26.19
C ILE A 123 -13.10 -14.73 -26.95
N GLU A 124 -12.96 -15.14 -28.22
CA GLU A 124 -14.07 -15.60 -29.06
C GLU A 124 -14.73 -16.86 -28.47
N ARG A 125 -13.96 -17.88 -28.08
CA ARG A 125 -14.50 -19.13 -27.51
C ARG A 125 -15.16 -18.94 -26.15
N LEU A 126 -14.73 -17.95 -25.38
CA LEU A 126 -15.37 -17.58 -24.12
C LEU A 126 -16.57 -16.63 -24.28
N ALA A 127 -16.98 -16.31 -25.52
CA ALA A 127 -18.12 -15.46 -25.80
C ALA A 127 -19.45 -16.11 -25.34
N GLY A 128 -19.80 -15.89 -24.07
CA GLY A 128 -21.06 -16.34 -23.46
C GLY A 128 -20.83 -16.88 -22.04
N THR A 129 -19.60 -17.28 -21.76
CA THR A 129 -19.25 -18.07 -20.59
C THR A 129 -19.33 -17.24 -19.31
N ARG A 130 -20.01 -17.80 -18.30
CA ARG A 130 -19.95 -17.32 -16.92
C ARG A 130 -18.93 -18.13 -16.14
N PHE A 131 -18.07 -17.45 -15.39
CA PHE A 131 -17.13 -18.11 -14.49
C PHE A 131 -17.74 -18.40 -13.12
N ARG A 132 -17.31 -19.51 -12.52
CA ARG A 132 -17.68 -19.90 -11.17
C ARG A 132 -16.69 -19.30 -10.18
N HIS A 133 -17.21 -18.58 -9.19
CA HIS A 133 -16.43 -18.14 -8.04
C HIS A 133 -16.14 -19.34 -7.11
N ILE A 134 -14.88 -19.54 -6.78
CA ILE A 134 -14.37 -20.54 -5.83
C ILE A 134 -13.99 -19.80 -4.54
N ARG A 135 -14.75 -20.05 -3.48
CA ARG A 135 -14.45 -19.45 -2.18
C ARG A 135 -13.07 -19.91 -1.69
N PRO A 136 -12.30 -19.02 -1.03
CA PRO A 136 -11.07 -19.43 -0.36
C PRO A 136 -11.33 -20.61 0.58
N SER A 137 -10.37 -21.53 0.70
CA SER A 137 -10.46 -22.71 1.56
C SER A 137 -10.54 -22.36 3.06
N SER A 138 -10.12 -21.15 3.44
CA SER A 138 -10.19 -20.62 4.79
C SER A 138 -10.59 -19.15 4.74
N SER A 139 -11.49 -18.75 5.64
CA SER A 139 -11.89 -17.36 5.87
C SER A 139 -10.85 -16.53 6.63
N ILE A 140 -9.80 -17.19 7.13
CA ILE A 140 -8.63 -16.56 7.77
C ILE A 140 -7.35 -16.91 7.02
N VAL A 141 -6.47 -15.93 6.84
CA VAL A 141 -5.16 -16.08 6.18
C VAL A 141 -4.07 -15.50 7.07
N MET A 142 -2.92 -16.17 7.16
CA MET A 142 -1.72 -15.65 7.82
C MET A 142 -0.67 -15.27 6.79
N ARG A 143 -0.06 -14.11 6.95
CA ARG A 143 1.12 -13.67 6.18
C ARG A 143 2.32 -13.48 7.10
N ASP A 144 3.51 -13.77 6.63
CA ASP A 144 4.76 -13.55 7.34
C ASP A 144 5.20 -12.07 7.32
N ALA A 145 6.45 -11.80 7.70
CA ALA A 145 7.00 -10.44 7.75
C ALA A 145 7.21 -9.82 6.35
N ASP A 146 7.40 -10.65 5.33
CA ASP A 146 7.57 -10.25 3.93
C ASP A 146 6.22 -10.16 3.20
N GLY A 147 5.11 -10.39 3.90
CA GLY A 147 3.75 -10.36 3.36
C GLY A 147 3.37 -11.62 2.60
N MET A 148 4.16 -12.69 2.71
CA MET A 148 3.93 -13.96 2.02
C MET A 148 3.00 -14.84 2.84
N PRO A 149 2.03 -15.53 2.19
CA PRO A 149 1.17 -16.49 2.87
C PRO A 149 1.97 -17.58 3.58
N VAL A 150 1.57 -17.94 4.79
CA VAL A 150 2.22 -18.97 5.61
C VAL A 150 1.18 -19.84 6.32
N ALA A 151 1.46 -21.15 6.40
CA ALA A 151 0.62 -22.07 7.14
C ALA A 151 0.64 -21.78 8.65
N PHE A 152 -0.44 -22.13 9.33
CA PHE A 152 -0.56 -22.01 10.79
C PHE A 152 -1.25 -23.26 11.35
N ALA A 153 -0.93 -23.58 12.61
CA ALA A 153 -1.52 -24.73 13.29
C ALA A 153 -3.01 -24.52 13.60
N GLU A 154 -3.78 -25.61 13.50
CA GLU A 154 -5.13 -25.64 14.04
C GLU A 154 -5.08 -25.76 15.55
N THR A 155 -5.63 -24.75 16.22
CA THR A 155 -5.70 -24.62 17.68
C THR A 155 -7.09 -24.09 18.02
N ASP A 156 -7.52 -24.19 19.27
CA ASP A 156 -8.82 -23.61 19.67
C ASP A 156 -8.93 -22.12 19.33
N ARG A 157 -7.82 -21.38 19.40
CA ARG A 157 -7.79 -19.97 19.01
C ARG A 157 -8.06 -19.80 17.52
N THR A 158 -7.36 -20.55 16.66
CA THR A 158 -7.51 -20.40 15.20
C THR A 158 -8.86 -20.92 14.72
N LEU A 159 -9.40 -21.97 15.35
CA LEU A 159 -10.76 -22.44 15.13
C LEU A 159 -11.81 -21.40 15.53
N ARG A 160 -11.64 -20.71 16.67
CA ARG A 160 -12.53 -19.59 17.06
C ARG A 160 -12.50 -18.44 16.06
N LEU A 161 -11.30 -18.02 15.63
CA LEU A 161 -11.13 -16.96 14.62
C LEU A 161 -11.78 -17.34 13.29
N ARG A 162 -11.64 -18.59 12.86
CA ARG A 162 -12.27 -19.10 11.64
C ARG A 162 -13.79 -19.11 11.76
N ARG A 163 -14.35 -19.68 12.83
CA ARG A 163 -15.81 -19.68 13.08
C ARG A 163 -16.40 -18.28 13.12
N GLU A 164 -15.66 -17.32 13.67
CA GLU A 164 -16.06 -15.91 13.70
C GLU A 164 -16.17 -15.33 12.29
N ALA A 165 -15.14 -15.51 11.44
CA ALA A 165 -15.17 -15.03 10.07
C ALA A 165 -16.18 -15.79 9.20
N ASP A 166 -16.32 -17.11 9.37
CA ASP A 166 -17.32 -17.93 8.69
C ASP A 166 -18.73 -17.51 9.03
N GLY A 167 -19.01 -17.26 10.32
CA GLY A 167 -20.32 -16.77 10.76
C GLY A 167 -20.68 -15.41 10.16
N LEU A 168 -19.70 -14.51 10.00
CA LEU A 168 -19.92 -13.25 9.28
C LEU A 168 -20.20 -13.50 7.80
N ASN A 169 -19.47 -14.41 7.15
CA ASN A 169 -19.69 -14.75 5.74
C ASN A 169 -21.04 -15.40 5.46
N GLU A 170 -21.52 -16.25 6.37
CA GLU A 170 -22.87 -16.82 6.29
C GLU A 170 -23.93 -15.71 6.30
N TRP A 171 -23.80 -14.76 7.23
CA TRP A 171 -24.71 -13.62 7.34
C TRP A 171 -24.64 -12.68 6.13
N LEU A 172 -23.42 -12.32 5.70
CA LEU A 172 -23.17 -11.52 4.49
C LEU A 172 -23.76 -12.17 3.23
N GLY A 173 -23.91 -13.50 3.22
CA GLY A 173 -24.54 -14.26 2.14
C GLY A 173 -25.96 -13.82 1.81
N GLY A 174 -26.70 -13.27 2.78
CA GLY A 174 -28.05 -12.75 2.60
C GLY A 174 -28.13 -11.31 2.09
N ILE A 175 -27.00 -10.61 1.96
CA ILE A 175 -26.97 -9.20 1.57
C ILE A 175 -26.83 -9.09 0.05
N ARG A 176 -27.73 -8.32 -0.59
CA ARG A 176 -27.61 -7.90 -1.99
C ARG A 176 -26.88 -6.57 -2.08
N VAL A 177 -25.87 -6.50 -2.95
CA VAL A 177 -25.06 -5.30 -3.17
C VAL A 177 -25.09 -4.98 -4.65
N GLU A 178 -25.60 -3.80 -4.99
CA GLU A 178 -25.86 -3.37 -6.36
C GLU A 178 -25.34 -1.94 -6.57
N VAL A 179 -25.04 -1.57 -7.80
CA VAL A 179 -24.79 -0.15 -8.14
C VAL A 179 -26.16 0.51 -8.34
N SER A 180 -26.36 1.67 -7.74
CA SER A 180 -27.60 2.43 -7.86
C SER A 180 -27.96 2.68 -9.33
N PRO A 181 -29.22 2.51 -9.73
CA PRO A 181 -29.70 2.93 -11.05
C PRO A 181 -29.49 4.43 -11.32
N ASP A 182 -29.46 5.25 -10.26
CA ASP A 182 -29.25 6.70 -10.34
C ASP A 182 -27.76 7.08 -10.43
N ALA A 183 -26.85 6.10 -10.33
CA ALA A 183 -25.43 6.36 -10.46
C ALA A 183 -25.11 6.84 -11.89
N SER A 184 -24.23 7.84 -12.01
CA SER A 184 -23.87 8.39 -13.32
C SER A 184 -23.31 7.30 -14.24
N PRO A 185 -23.85 7.14 -15.46
CA PRO A 185 -23.31 6.20 -16.45
C PRO A 185 -21.91 6.64 -16.95
N GLU A 186 -21.51 7.89 -16.71
CA GLU A 186 -20.13 8.34 -16.98
C GLU A 186 -19.14 7.82 -15.94
N ASP A 187 -19.61 7.54 -14.72
CA ASP A 187 -18.78 7.08 -13.60
C ASP A 187 -18.73 5.55 -13.51
N TRP A 188 -19.61 4.85 -14.22
CA TRP A 188 -19.78 3.40 -14.16
C TRP A 188 -19.85 2.76 -15.54
N GLN A 189 -19.03 1.76 -15.76
CA GLN A 189 -19.14 0.86 -16.91
C GLN A 189 -19.26 -0.58 -16.42
N ARG A 190 -19.89 -1.42 -17.22
CA ARG A 190 -20.00 -2.86 -16.95
C ARG A 190 -19.40 -3.63 -18.11
N THR A 191 -18.48 -4.53 -17.78
CA THR A 191 -18.13 -5.61 -18.71
C THR A 191 -19.00 -6.81 -18.38
N ARG A 192 -18.72 -7.98 -18.99
CA ARG A 192 -19.49 -9.19 -18.68
C ARG A 192 -19.38 -9.58 -17.21
N HIS A 193 -18.19 -9.43 -16.62
CA HIS A 193 -17.94 -9.87 -15.24
C HIS A 193 -17.54 -8.73 -14.28
N HIS A 194 -16.98 -7.63 -14.79
CA HIS A 194 -16.46 -6.56 -13.96
C HIS A 194 -17.42 -5.38 -13.86
N LEU A 195 -17.39 -4.74 -12.69
CA LEU A 195 -17.78 -3.35 -12.56
C LEU A 195 -16.53 -2.49 -12.73
N ARG A 196 -16.63 -1.48 -13.58
CA ARG A 196 -15.60 -0.47 -13.80
C ARG A 196 -16.07 0.82 -13.19
N ALA A 197 -15.36 1.28 -12.18
CA ALA A 197 -15.68 2.50 -11.45
C ALA A 197 -14.63 3.57 -11.76
N ARG A 198 -15.11 4.74 -12.21
CA ARG A 198 -14.25 5.88 -12.55
C ARG A 198 -13.56 6.41 -11.31
N LYS A 199 -12.29 6.76 -11.45
CA LYS A 199 -11.45 7.31 -10.40
C LYS A 199 -10.66 8.50 -10.94
N VAL A 200 -11.03 9.69 -10.50
CA VAL A 200 -10.32 10.93 -10.80
C VAL A 200 -9.48 11.31 -9.59
N ARG A 201 -8.17 11.47 -9.79
CA ARG A 201 -7.25 11.94 -8.75
C ARG A 201 -6.22 12.87 -9.38
N ASP A 202 -6.04 14.06 -8.80
CA ASP A 202 -5.05 15.06 -9.23
C ASP A 202 -5.15 15.38 -10.74
N GLY A 203 -6.38 15.51 -11.25
CA GLY A 203 -6.67 15.75 -12.66
C GLY A 203 -6.47 14.54 -13.59
N ARG A 204 -5.97 13.41 -13.07
CA ARG A 204 -5.77 12.17 -13.84
C ARG A 204 -6.96 11.23 -13.67
N GLU A 205 -7.50 10.81 -14.80
CA GLU A 205 -8.57 9.82 -14.86
C GLU A 205 -8.01 8.40 -14.99
N THR A 206 -8.51 7.51 -14.13
CA THR A 206 -8.19 6.08 -14.10
C THR A 206 -9.46 5.28 -13.82
N TRP A 207 -9.43 3.97 -14.07
CA TRP A 207 -10.57 3.08 -13.84
C TRP A 207 -10.20 1.97 -12.87
N SER A 208 -11.08 1.71 -11.90
CA SER A 208 -10.95 0.58 -10.99
C SER A 208 -11.84 -0.56 -11.46
N TYR A 209 -11.24 -1.72 -11.72
CA TYR A 209 -11.96 -2.93 -12.13
C TYR A 209 -12.18 -3.81 -10.91
N VAL A 210 -13.42 -3.97 -10.49
CA VAL A 210 -13.79 -4.90 -9.42
C VAL A 210 -14.59 -6.05 -10.00
N LEU A 211 -14.40 -7.22 -9.40
CA LEU A 211 -15.05 -8.46 -9.78
C LEU A 211 -15.98 -8.89 -8.65
N PRO A 212 -17.28 -8.53 -8.70
CA PRO A 212 -18.22 -8.91 -7.67
C PRO A 212 -18.34 -10.43 -7.55
N THR A 213 -18.43 -10.91 -6.32
CA THR A 213 -18.73 -12.30 -6.01
C THR A 213 -20.25 -12.52 -5.99
N PRO A 214 -20.75 -13.75 -6.23
CA PRO A 214 -22.20 -14.02 -6.24
C PRO A 214 -22.92 -13.60 -4.96
N THR A 215 -22.23 -13.68 -3.82
CA THR A 215 -22.65 -13.11 -2.54
C THR A 215 -21.47 -12.34 -1.93
N PRO A 216 -21.71 -11.27 -1.14
CA PRO A 216 -20.66 -10.64 -0.36
C PRO A 216 -19.89 -11.66 0.48
N HIS A 217 -18.57 -11.55 0.50
CA HIS A 217 -17.70 -12.48 1.20
C HIS A 217 -16.44 -11.75 1.66
N ILE A 218 -16.03 -11.97 2.90
CA ILE A 218 -14.81 -11.45 3.49
C ILE A 218 -13.75 -12.52 3.73
N VAL A 219 -12.50 -12.09 3.69
CA VAL A 219 -11.36 -12.85 4.22
C VAL A 219 -10.67 -11.98 5.26
N ARG A 220 -10.36 -12.57 6.42
CA ARG A 220 -9.60 -11.91 7.48
C ARG A 220 -8.12 -12.24 7.33
N VAL A 221 -7.27 -11.23 7.16
CA VAL A 221 -5.84 -11.45 6.93
C VAL A 221 -5.05 -10.98 8.14
N PHE A 222 -4.17 -11.84 8.67
CA PHE A 222 -3.21 -11.56 9.73
C PHE A 222 -1.80 -11.40 9.13
N GLY A 223 -0.94 -10.66 9.81
CA GLY A 223 0.39 -10.30 9.31
C GLY A 223 1.53 -10.69 10.25
N ARG A 224 2.75 -10.75 9.72
CA ARG A 224 3.99 -11.04 10.46
C ARG A 224 4.01 -12.37 11.21
N GLY A 225 3.20 -13.34 10.81
CA GLY A 225 3.07 -14.62 11.51
C GLY A 225 2.40 -14.47 12.89
N ARG A 226 1.74 -13.34 13.18
CA ARG A 226 1.15 -13.04 14.49
C ARG A 226 -0.34 -12.69 14.40
N TRP A 227 -1.07 -13.16 15.40
CA TRP A 227 -2.53 -12.96 15.52
C TRP A 227 -2.94 -11.58 16.07
N ASP A 228 -1.98 -10.80 16.55
CA ASP A 228 -2.14 -9.43 17.06
C ASP A 228 -1.68 -8.36 16.04
N CYS A 229 -1.41 -8.78 14.81
CA CYS A 229 -0.92 -7.93 13.74
C CYS A 229 -1.85 -8.01 12.54
N HIS A 230 -2.16 -6.85 11.98
CA HIS A 230 -3.06 -6.70 10.85
C HIS A 230 -4.50 -7.11 11.20
N GLY A 231 -4.95 -8.32 10.87
CA GLY A 231 -6.30 -8.82 11.17
C GLY A 231 -7.46 -8.26 10.34
N ARG A 232 -7.30 -7.23 9.49
CA ARG A 232 -8.44 -6.60 8.78
C ARG A 232 -9.24 -7.56 7.90
N LEU A 233 -10.52 -7.25 7.74
CA LEU A 233 -11.48 -7.93 6.87
C LEU A 233 -11.41 -7.33 5.46
N TYR A 234 -11.33 -8.16 4.43
CA TYR A 234 -11.26 -7.76 3.02
C TYR A 234 -12.41 -8.33 2.19
N GLY A 235 -13.07 -7.48 1.40
CA GLY A 235 -14.09 -7.85 0.41
C GLY A 235 -13.98 -6.99 -0.85
N TRP A 236 -14.63 -7.42 -1.94
CA TRP A 236 -14.44 -6.80 -3.27
C TRP A 236 -14.85 -5.31 -3.35
N TRP A 237 -15.83 -4.89 -2.55
CA TRP A 237 -16.31 -3.50 -2.53
C TRP A 237 -15.25 -2.52 -2.00
N GLN A 238 -14.27 -2.99 -1.23
CA GLN A 238 -13.19 -2.15 -0.71
C GLN A 238 -12.23 -1.68 -1.83
N SER A 239 -12.19 -2.40 -2.95
CA SER A 239 -11.39 -2.04 -4.12
C SER A 239 -12.01 -0.93 -4.97
N LEU A 240 -13.24 -0.51 -4.65
CA LEU A 240 -13.88 0.64 -5.31
C LEU A 240 -13.28 1.96 -4.80
N PRO A 241 -13.18 2.99 -5.67
CA PRO A 241 -12.86 4.35 -5.25
C PRO A 241 -13.81 4.84 -4.16
N LYS A 242 -13.30 5.67 -3.25
CA LYS A 242 -14.05 6.16 -2.10
C LYS A 242 -15.40 6.78 -2.53
N ASP A 243 -15.36 7.68 -3.50
CA ASP A 243 -16.55 8.39 -3.96
C ASP A 243 -17.57 7.43 -4.61
N ARG A 244 -17.07 6.37 -5.26
CA ARG A 244 -17.91 5.38 -5.94
C ARG A 244 -18.55 4.36 -4.99
N ARG A 245 -17.98 4.13 -3.81
CA ARG A 245 -18.65 3.31 -2.78
C ARG A 245 -19.97 3.93 -2.33
N GLY A 246 -20.08 5.26 -2.44
CA GLY A 246 -21.30 6.05 -2.27
C GLY A 246 -22.50 5.52 -3.04
N ASP A 247 -22.25 5.08 -4.28
CA ASP A 247 -23.26 4.70 -5.26
C ASP A 247 -23.79 3.28 -5.05
N LEU A 248 -23.27 2.54 -4.08
CA LEU A 248 -23.74 1.19 -3.79
C LEU A 248 -25.06 1.21 -3.01
N LEU A 249 -25.98 0.36 -3.45
CA LEU A 249 -27.18 -0.01 -2.72
C LEU A 249 -26.94 -1.29 -1.91
N ILE A 250 -27.39 -1.31 -0.67
CA ILE A 250 -27.49 -2.53 0.14
C ILE A 250 -28.97 -2.89 0.26
N ASN A 251 -29.34 -4.06 -0.24
CA ASN A 251 -30.73 -4.53 -0.29
C ASN A 251 -31.70 -3.54 -0.96
N GLY A 252 -31.21 -2.76 -1.94
CA GLY A 252 -32.00 -1.75 -2.66
C GLY A 252 -32.00 -0.36 -2.02
N GLU A 253 -31.27 -0.14 -0.94
CA GLU A 253 -31.23 1.13 -0.23
C GLU A 253 -29.90 1.85 -0.35
N PHE A 254 -29.95 3.18 -0.45
CA PHE A 254 -28.77 4.03 -0.38
C PHE A 254 -28.00 3.80 0.91
N THR A 255 -26.68 3.87 0.78
CA THR A 255 -25.79 3.58 1.90
C THR A 255 -25.05 4.83 2.37
N ILE A 256 -24.72 4.84 3.65
CA ILE A 256 -23.78 5.79 4.23
C ILE A 256 -22.56 5.03 4.77
N GLU A 257 -21.48 5.75 5.09
CA GLU A 257 -20.21 5.18 5.58
C GLU A 257 -19.81 5.81 6.92
N PRO A 258 -20.41 5.40 8.06
CA PRO A 258 -19.90 5.78 9.37
C PRO A 258 -18.45 5.31 9.51
N ASP A 259 -17.59 6.19 9.99
CA ASP A 259 -16.14 6.01 10.10
C ASP A 259 -15.64 6.42 11.49
N PHE A 260 -14.61 5.75 11.99
CA PHE A 260 -13.96 6.14 13.24
C PHE A 260 -13.06 7.36 13.02
N ALA A 261 -13.41 8.49 13.65
CA ALA A 261 -12.56 9.68 13.61
C ALA A 261 -11.22 9.41 14.32
N MET A 262 -10.11 9.52 13.57
CA MET A 262 -8.74 9.46 14.11
C MET A 262 -8.49 8.20 14.97
N LEU A 263 -8.93 7.02 14.50
CA LEU A 263 -8.92 5.79 15.30
C LEU A 263 -7.55 5.46 15.90
N HIS A 264 -6.52 5.34 15.06
CA HIS A 264 -5.17 4.96 15.53
C HIS A 264 -4.60 5.92 16.58
N PRO A 265 -4.58 7.26 16.37
CA PRO A 265 -4.23 8.20 17.43
C PRO A 265 -5.08 8.05 18.69
N THR A 266 -6.41 7.90 18.56
CA THR A 266 -7.31 7.73 19.71
C THR A 266 -6.92 6.52 20.57
N LEU A 267 -6.61 5.39 19.92
CA LEU A 267 -6.15 4.17 20.61
C LEU A 267 -4.79 4.37 21.29
N LEU A 268 -3.86 5.09 20.65
CA LEU A 268 -2.54 5.40 21.22
C LEU A 268 -2.64 6.31 22.45
N TYR A 269 -3.48 7.34 22.40
CA TYR A 269 -3.71 8.23 23.55
C TYR A 269 -4.38 7.50 24.71
N ALA A 270 -5.35 6.61 24.41
CA ALA A 270 -5.94 5.75 25.43
C ALA A 270 -4.90 4.80 26.06
N ALA A 271 -3.95 4.30 25.27
CA ALA A 271 -2.89 3.41 25.74
C ALA A 271 -1.92 4.07 26.73
N VAL A 272 -1.72 5.39 26.64
CA VAL A 272 -0.86 6.12 27.58
C VAL A 272 -1.65 6.82 28.68
N GLY A 273 -2.98 6.67 28.71
CA GLY A 273 -3.86 7.37 29.64
C GLY A 273 -3.82 8.89 29.49
N ALA A 274 -3.49 9.41 28.31
CA ALA A 274 -3.39 10.85 28.06
C ALA A 274 -4.65 11.38 27.37
N THR A 275 -4.96 12.65 27.62
CA THR A 275 -6.03 13.35 26.89
C THR A 275 -5.55 13.68 25.48
N MET A 276 -6.30 13.26 24.47
CA MET A 276 -6.01 13.57 23.07
C MET A 276 -6.40 15.03 22.76
N PRO A 277 -5.55 15.78 22.03
CA PRO A 277 -5.96 17.05 21.42
C PRO A 277 -7.21 16.89 20.56
N ARG A 278 -7.94 17.99 20.35
CA ARG A 278 -9.13 18.00 19.47
C ARG A 278 -8.80 17.50 18.06
N ASP A 279 -7.63 17.88 17.55
CA ASP A 279 -7.11 17.41 16.28
C ASP A 279 -5.62 17.13 16.40
N VAL A 280 -5.22 15.88 16.17
CA VAL A 280 -3.82 15.42 16.30
C VAL A 280 -2.99 15.64 15.02
N TYR A 281 -3.64 16.09 13.94
CA TYR A 281 -3.01 16.36 12.66
C TYR A 281 -2.77 17.84 12.42
N ASP A 282 -3.55 18.71 13.08
CA ASP A 282 -3.45 20.15 12.93
C ASP A 282 -2.41 20.72 13.90
N THR A 283 -1.23 21.05 13.37
CA THR A 283 -0.15 21.68 14.13
C THR A 283 -0.33 23.20 14.24
N GLY A 284 -1.29 23.80 13.53
CA GLY A 284 -1.46 25.25 13.39
C GLY A 284 -0.41 25.93 12.51
N GLU A 285 0.66 25.23 12.14
CA GLU A 285 1.80 25.78 11.39
C GLU A 285 1.86 25.24 9.95
N HIS A 286 1.29 24.06 9.71
CA HIS A 286 1.39 23.33 8.46
C HIS A 286 0.00 22.86 8.00
N GLU A 287 -0.14 22.57 6.71
CA GLU A 287 -1.40 22.02 6.22
C GLU A 287 -1.76 20.72 6.92
N ARG A 288 -2.99 20.65 7.45
CA ARG A 288 -3.50 19.48 8.19
C ARG A 288 -3.38 18.17 7.40
N ALA A 289 -3.53 18.20 6.07
CA ALA A 289 -3.37 17.02 5.22
C ALA A 289 -1.93 16.47 5.27
N HIS A 290 -0.94 17.37 5.25
CA HIS A 290 0.47 17.03 5.45
C HIS A 290 0.71 16.49 6.86
N GLY A 291 0.12 17.11 7.88
CA GLY A 291 0.21 16.63 9.27
C GLY A 291 -0.36 15.21 9.45
N LYS A 292 -1.50 14.92 8.82
CA LYS A 292 -2.10 13.58 8.80
C LYS A 292 -1.20 12.55 8.12
N LEU A 293 -0.62 12.89 6.97
CA LEU A 293 0.30 12.01 6.27
C LEU A 293 1.56 11.75 7.12
N ALA A 294 2.14 12.80 7.70
CA ALA A 294 3.32 12.71 8.55
C ALA A 294 3.09 11.85 9.80
N LEU A 295 1.97 12.05 10.52
CA LEU A 295 1.67 11.23 11.70
C LEU A 295 1.45 9.76 11.34
N ASN A 296 0.73 9.48 10.24
CA ASN A 296 0.53 8.10 9.77
C ASN A 296 1.85 7.44 9.39
N ILE A 297 2.77 8.17 8.74
CA ILE A 297 4.11 7.65 8.43
C ILE A 297 4.91 7.43 9.71
N LEU A 298 4.94 8.40 10.63
CA LEU A 298 5.65 8.29 11.91
C LEU A 298 5.22 7.04 12.70
N VAL A 299 3.92 6.74 12.77
CA VAL A 299 3.41 5.57 13.51
C VAL A 299 3.80 4.24 12.85
N ASN A 300 4.04 4.22 11.54
CA ASN A 300 4.33 3.00 10.77
C ASN A 300 5.83 2.81 10.45
N CYS A 301 6.62 3.88 10.41
CA CYS A 301 8.02 3.79 10.01
C CYS A 301 8.91 3.26 11.15
N ARG A 302 10.07 2.75 10.76
CA ARG A 302 11.21 2.52 11.67
C ARG A 302 12.21 3.67 11.49
N GLY A 303 12.99 3.97 12.51
CA GLY A 303 14.04 5.01 12.43
C GLY A 303 13.62 6.41 12.90
N GLY A 304 12.52 6.53 13.63
CA GLY A 304 12.11 7.78 14.28
C GLY A 304 11.79 8.92 13.31
N ILE A 305 12.05 10.15 13.75
CA ILE A 305 11.78 11.39 12.99
C ILE A 305 12.51 11.40 11.65
N GLY A 306 13.82 11.09 11.63
CA GLY A 306 14.61 11.07 10.38
C GLY A 306 14.06 10.07 9.36
N GLY A 307 13.68 8.87 9.82
CA GLY A 307 13.06 7.86 8.96
C GLY A 307 11.71 8.30 8.37
N ALA A 308 10.92 9.08 9.11
CA ALA A 308 9.66 9.63 8.60
C ALA A 308 9.87 10.75 7.58
N VAL A 309 10.84 11.64 7.81
CA VAL A 309 11.24 12.68 6.85
C VAL A 309 11.70 12.04 5.55
N ASP A 310 12.58 11.05 5.63
CA ASP A 310 13.06 10.35 4.44
C ASP A 310 11.90 9.67 3.71
N ALA A 311 11.03 8.95 4.43
CA ALA A 311 9.87 8.29 3.83
C ALA A 311 8.94 9.26 3.10
N LEU A 312 8.70 10.46 3.64
CA LEU A 312 7.96 11.53 2.95
C LEU A 312 8.70 11.97 1.68
N MET A 313 10.01 12.24 1.79
CA MET A 313 10.82 12.70 0.65
C MET A 313 11.01 11.66 -0.48
N TRP A 314 10.70 10.40 -0.20
CA TRP A 314 10.73 9.31 -1.17
C TRP A 314 9.44 9.15 -1.96
N ARG A 315 8.34 9.80 -1.55
CA ARG A 315 7.08 9.72 -2.27
C ARG A 315 7.12 10.59 -3.53
N ASP A 316 6.59 10.06 -4.62
CA ASP A 316 6.53 10.78 -5.90
C ASP A 316 5.49 11.92 -5.86
N ASP A 317 4.46 11.81 -5.01
CA ASP A 317 3.42 12.80 -4.81
C ASP A 317 3.73 13.83 -3.71
N TRP A 318 4.98 13.90 -3.24
CA TRP A 318 5.39 14.84 -2.20
C TRP A 318 6.11 16.06 -2.76
N GLU A 319 5.51 17.23 -2.58
CA GLU A 319 6.01 18.50 -3.09
C GLU A 319 6.82 19.31 -2.05
N GLY A 320 6.77 18.90 -0.77
CA GLY A 320 7.44 19.58 0.32
C GLY A 320 8.97 19.55 0.19
N THR A 321 9.62 20.69 0.45
CA THR A 321 11.09 20.72 0.57
C THR A 321 11.56 19.91 1.78
N ARG A 322 12.82 19.49 1.82
CA ARG A 322 13.36 18.79 2.98
C ARG A 322 13.22 19.60 4.27
N ALA A 323 13.54 20.90 4.25
CA ALA A 323 13.40 21.77 5.43
C ALA A 323 11.94 21.88 5.89
N TYR A 324 11.00 22.04 4.96
CA TYR A 324 9.56 22.02 5.28
C TYR A 324 9.14 20.67 5.89
N THR A 325 9.63 19.57 5.34
CA THR A 325 9.29 18.21 5.79
C THR A 325 9.85 17.93 7.18
N GLU A 326 11.06 18.38 7.47
CA GLU A 326 11.67 18.30 8.80
C GLU A 326 10.84 19.09 9.83
N GLY A 327 10.52 20.36 9.52
CA GLY A 327 9.66 21.19 10.37
C GLY A 327 8.27 20.58 10.60
N LEU A 328 7.66 20.02 9.56
CA LEU A 328 6.36 19.34 9.65
C LEU A 328 6.41 18.15 10.62
N VAL A 329 7.37 17.25 10.42
CA VAL A 329 7.48 16.02 11.22
C VAL A 329 7.80 16.37 12.67
N GLU A 330 8.62 17.38 12.91
CA GLU A 330 8.94 17.87 14.26
C GLU A 330 7.73 18.53 14.94
N ALA A 331 6.97 19.36 14.23
CA ALA A 331 5.74 19.97 14.73
C ALA A 331 4.68 18.91 15.07
N VAL A 332 4.50 17.91 14.20
CA VAL A 332 3.58 16.78 14.45
C VAL A 332 4.04 15.96 15.66
N ALA A 333 5.33 15.64 15.76
CA ALA A 333 5.87 14.91 16.91
C ALA A 333 5.74 15.69 18.21
N SER A 334 5.88 17.02 18.16
CA SER A 334 5.72 17.91 19.31
C SER A 334 4.27 18.00 19.79
N LEU A 335 3.32 18.15 18.87
CA LEU A 335 1.88 18.09 19.16
C LEU A 335 1.50 16.76 19.80
N ASN A 336 2.08 15.66 19.30
CA ASN A 336 1.81 14.29 19.71
C ASN A 336 2.82 13.76 20.76
N ARG A 337 3.48 14.65 21.52
CA ARG A 337 4.47 14.28 22.54
C ARG A 337 3.99 13.20 23.53
N PRO A 338 2.72 13.16 23.99
CA PRO A 338 2.25 12.10 24.90
C PRO A 338 2.39 10.68 24.34
N ILE A 339 2.34 10.53 23.01
CA ILE A 339 2.47 9.24 22.33
C ILE A 339 3.85 9.04 21.68
N ALA A 340 4.86 9.82 22.08
CA ALA A 340 6.21 9.80 21.48
C ALA A 340 6.85 8.39 21.45
N GLY A 341 6.54 7.53 22.43
CA GLY A 341 7.01 6.13 22.45
C GLY A 341 6.49 5.26 21.31
N PHE A 342 5.44 5.70 20.61
CA PHE A 342 4.87 5.02 19.45
C PHE A 342 5.30 5.63 18.10
N LEU A 343 5.97 6.77 18.12
CA LEU A 343 6.48 7.40 16.91
C LEU A 343 7.79 6.72 16.50
N GLY A 344 7.86 6.22 15.27
CA GLY A 344 8.99 5.48 14.73
C GLY A 344 9.14 4.05 15.24
N SER A 345 8.09 3.50 15.87
CA SER A 345 8.11 2.16 16.50
C SER A 345 7.40 1.08 15.71
N ASP A 346 6.91 1.38 14.51
CA ASP A 346 6.19 0.42 13.66
C ASP A 346 4.93 -0.14 14.38
N ALA A 347 4.27 0.72 15.17
CA ALA A 347 3.07 0.40 15.96
C ALA A 347 1.82 0.18 15.10
N GLY A 348 1.78 0.76 13.90
CA GLY A 348 0.61 0.73 13.02
C GLY A 348 0.08 -0.67 12.72
N VAL A 349 0.94 -1.67 12.51
CA VAL A 349 0.47 -3.04 12.23
C VAL A 349 -0.26 -3.68 13.42
N ARG A 350 0.09 -3.31 14.66
CA ARG A 350 -0.59 -3.81 15.87
C ARG A 350 -1.85 -3.02 16.16
N LEU A 351 -1.84 -1.71 15.87
CA LEU A 351 -3.05 -0.89 15.88
C LEU A 351 -4.08 -1.45 14.90
N MET A 352 -3.65 -1.97 13.74
CA MET A 352 -4.55 -2.71 12.85
C MET A 352 -5.14 -3.96 13.50
N GLY A 353 -4.37 -4.69 14.31
CA GLY A 353 -4.89 -5.83 15.07
C GLY A 353 -6.05 -5.43 15.99
N VAL A 354 -5.94 -4.27 16.65
CA VAL A 354 -7.00 -3.69 17.48
C VAL A 354 -8.17 -3.19 16.63
N ASP A 355 -7.91 -2.45 15.54
CA ASP A 355 -8.93 -1.95 14.61
C ASP A 355 -9.82 -3.08 14.08
N SER A 356 -9.19 -4.21 13.78
CA SER A 356 -9.85 -5.38 13.25
C SER A 356 -10.75 -6.04 14.29
N GLY A 357 -10.27 -6.15 15.53
CA GLY A 357 -11.07 -6.66 16.63
C GLY A 357 -12.32 -5.81 16.85
N MET A 358 -12.19 -4.48 16.78
CA MET A 358 -13.31 -3.56 16.84
C MET A 358 -14.26 -3.73 15.65
N ALA A 359 -13.73 -3.84 14.43
CA ALA A 359 -14.55 -4.00 13.24
C ALA A 359 -15.37 -5.28 13.24
N VAL A 360 -14.78 -6.39 13.71
CA VAL A 360 -15.51 -7.65 13.92
C VAL A 360 -16.63 -7.47 14.95
N GLU A 361 -16.39 -6.76 16.05
CA GLU A 361 -17.41 -6.54 17.08
C GLU A 361 -18.57 -5.68 16.57
N VAL A 362 -18.27 -4.60 15.82
CA VAL A 362 -19.30 -3.79 15.15
C VAL A 362 -20.14 -4.67 14.21
N MET A 363 -19.49 -5.49 13.39
CA MET A 363 -20.16 -6.42 12.47
C MET A 363 -21.06 -7.43 13.19
N LYS A 364 -20.61 -7.99 14.32
CA LYS A 364 -21.44 -8.90 15.15
C LYS A 364 -22.65 -8.20 15.73
N ARG A 365 -22.50 -6.97 16.23
CA ARG A 365 -23.61 -6.17 16.76
C ARG A 365 -24.60 -5.78 15.67
N CYS A 366 -24.12 -5.42 14.47
CA CYS A 366 -24.97 -5.20 13.30
C CYS A 366 -25.74 -6.47 12.91
N ARG A 367 -25.07 -7.63 12.86
CA ARG A 367 -25.72 -8.93 12.63
C ARG A 367 -26.82 -9.21 13.67
N LYS A 368 -26.54 -8.98 14.96
CA LYS A 368 -27.51 -9.18 16.04
C LYS A 368 -28.72 -8.24 15.92
N ALA A 369 -28.51 -7.03 15.42
CA ALA A 369 -29.54 -6.03 15.19
C ALA A 369 -30.23 -6.16 13.82
N ASP A 370 -29.87 -7.18 13.02
CA ASP A 370 -30.33 -7.39 11.64
C ASP A 370 -30.10 -6.16 10.73
N ILE A 371 -28.94 -5.51 10.88
CA ILE A 371 -28.53 -4.36 10.07
C ILE A 371 -27.46 -4.81 9.06
N PRO A 372 -27.78 -4.90 7.76
CA PRO A 372 -26.79 -5.18 6.72
C PRO A 372 -25.58 -4.25 6.81
N CYS A 373 -24.37 -4.80 6.80
CA CYS A 373 -23.15 -4.04 7.03
C CYS A 373 -21.98 -4.62 6.21
N LEU A 374 -21.32 -3.77 5.43
CA LEU A 374 -20.10 -4.12 4.69
C LEU A 374 -18.90 -3.38 5.29
N PRO A 375 -17.88 -4.07 5.82
CA PRO A 375 -16.72 -3.42 6.43
C PRO A 375 -15.79 -2.83 5.37
N VAL A 376 -15.26 -1.64 5.64
CA VAL A 376 -14.22 -0.94 4.88
C VAL A 376 -13.16 -0.48 5.88
N HIS A 377 -12.29 -1.42 6.27
CA HIS A 377 -11.33 -1.24 7.37
C HIS A 377 -12.02 -0.77 8.67
N ASP A 378 -11.81 0.47 9.09
CA ASP A 378 -12.37 1.14 10.27
C ASP A 378 -13.69 1.89 9.99
N SER A 379 -14.23 1.78 8.78
CA SER A 379 -15.54 2.31 8.40
C SER A 379 -16.49 1.21 7.90
N PHE A 380 -17.78 1.53 7.78
CA PHE A 380 -18.82 0.53 7.48
C PHE A 380 -19.84 1.07 6.48
N ARG A 381 -20.06 0.41 5.34
CA ARG A 381 -21.21 0.73 4.48
C ARG A 381 -22.46 0.08 5.05
N VAL A 382 -23.46 0.90 5.36
CA VAL A 382 -24.74 0.47 5.94
C VAL A 382 -25.91 1.21 5.29
N PRO A 383 -27.14 0.66 5.30
CA PRO A 383 -28.32 1.39 4.84
C PRO A 383 -28.47 2.74 5.56
N ALA A 384 -28.82 3.79 4.82
CA ALA A 384 -28.89 5.16 5.32
C ALA A 384 -29.77 5.28 6.58
N ARG A 385 -30.91 4.57 6.61
CA ARG A 385 -31.84 4.54 7.76
C ARG A 385 -31.20 4.06 9.06
N SER A 386 -30.19 3.20 8.98
CA SER A 386 -29.54 2.56 10.12
C SER A 386 -28.28 3.30 10.56
N GLY A 387 -27.94 4.40 9.87
CA GLY A 387 -26.73 5.17 10.08
C GLY A 387 -26.49 5.56 11.54
N THR A 388 -27.46 6.25 12.15
CA THR A 388 -27.37 6.70 13.54
C THR A 388 -27.19 5.54 14.52
N GLN A 389 -27.88 4.42 14.30
CA GLN A 389 -27.78 3.24 15.15
C GLN A 389 -26.39 2.60 15.05
N VAL A 390 -25.82 2.53 13.84
CA VAL A 390 -24.47 1.99 13.62
C VAL A 390 -23.42 2.93 14.22
N THR A 391 -23.59 4.24 14.11
CA THR A 391 -22.71 5.21 14.80
C THR A 391 -22.75 5.02 16.32
N ALA A 392 -23.91 4.75 16.92
CA ALA A 392 -24.01 4.43 18.35
C ALA A 392 -23.28 3.11 18.70
N ILE A 393 -23.49 2.06 17.90
CA ILE A 393 -22.77 0.77 18.05
C ILE A 393 -21.25 0.99 18.00
N MET A 394 -20.78 1.81 17.04
CA MET A 394 -19.36 2.14 16.90
C MET A 394 -18.84 2.89 18.12
N ALA A 395 -19.57 3.88 18.64
CA ALA A 395 -19.18 4.63 19.83
C ALA A 395 -19.02 3.72 21.05
N ASP A 396 -19.96 2.80 21.28
CA ASP A 396 -19.88 1.81 22.37
C ASP A 396 -18.66 0.88 22.21
N VAL A 397 -18.38 0.44 20.99
CA VAL A 397 -17.22 -0.43 20.70
C VAL A 397 -15.91 0.32 20.93
N LEU A 398 -15.83 1.58 20.52
CA LEU A 398 -14.66 2.43 20.77
C LEU A 398 -14.45 2.66 22.26
N ASP A 399 -15.50 2.97 23.02
CA ASP A 399 -15.41 3.19 24.46
C ASP A 399 -14.94 1.92 25.20
N ALA A 400 -15.51 0.76 24.86
CA ALA A 400 -15.07 -0.52 25.41
C ALA A 400 -13.61 -0.85 25.04
N ALA A 401 -13.18 -0.52 23.82
CA ALA A 401 -11.80 -0.71 23.38
C ALA A 401 -10.84 0.20 24.16
N ARG A 402 -11.17 1.50 24.32
CA ARG A 402 -10.39 2.46 25.09
C ARG A 402 -10.25 2.01 26.55
N THR A 403 -11.37 1.61 27.17
CA THR A 403 -11.38 1.13 28.56
C THR A 403 -10.47 -0.08 28.75
N ARG A 404 -10.56 -1.09 27.86
CA ARG A 404 -9.71 -2.28 27.91
C ARG A 404 -8.23 -1.94 27.78
N ILE A 405 -7.91 -1.03 26.86
CA ILE A 405 -6.55 -0.56 26.59
C ILE A 405 -5.97 0.18 27.80
N SER A 406 -6.74 1.09 28.40
CA SER A 406 -6.30 1.89 29.55
C SER A 406 -6.18 1.05 30.84
N GLN A 407 -7.06 0.06 31.04
CA GLN A 407 -6.97 -0.86 32.19
C GLN A 407 -5.72 -1.77 32.11
N GLY A 408 -5.31 -2.17 30.91
CA GLY A 408 -4.09 -2.97 30.69
C GLY A 408 -2.79 -2.24 31.01
N THR A 409 -2.82 -0.90 31.14
CA THR A 409 -1.64 -0.08 31.46
C THR A 409 -1.53 0.33 32.93
N SER A 410 -2.57 0.12 33.73
CA SER A 410 -2.51 0.39 35.17
C SER A 410 -1.67 -0.66 35.89
N LYS A 411 -0.45 -0.27 36.31
CA LYS A 411 0.32 -0.96 37.37
C LYS A 411 -0.29 -0.74 38.76
N THR A 412 -1.61 -0.83 38.88
CA THR A 412 -2.29 -0.66 40.16
C THR A 412 -2.64 -2.04 40.67
N SER A 413 -1.83 -2.55 41.60
CA SER A 413 -2.21 -3.70 42.41
C SER A 413 -3.46 -3.32 43.20
N PHE A 414 -4.64 -3.77 42.76
CA PHE A 414 -5.78 -3.80 43.66
C PHE A 414 -5.47 -4.87 44.70
N GLN A 415 -5.08 -4.45 45.91
CA GLN A 415 -5.25 -5.31 47.07
C GLN A 415 -6.76 -5.48 47.22
N ILE A 416 -7.25 -6.65 46.82
CA ILE A 416 -8.56 -7.13 47.25
C ILE A 416 -8.42 -7.31 48.76
N ILE A 417 -8.82 -6.29 49.53
CA ILE A 417 -9.12 -6.46 50.94
C ILE A 417 -10.47 -7.17 50.96
N PRO A 418 -10.56 -8.45 51.33
CA PRO A 418 -11.83 -9.11 51.48
C PRO A 418 -12.53 -8.42 52.66
N GLN A 419 -13.57 -7.63 52.39
CA GLN A 419 -14.44 -7.19 53.46
C GLN A 419 -15.32 -8.37 53.86
N GLU A 420 -15.13 -8.86 55.08
CA GLU A 420 -16.06 -9.79 55.70
C GLU A 420 -17.45 -9.12 55.80
N PRO A 421 -18.53 -9.85 55.46
CA PRO A 421 -19.87 -9.30 55.56
C PRO A 421 -20.22 -9.10 57.04
N ARG A 422 -20.33 -7.83 57.47
CA ARG A 422 -20.96 -7.50 58.74
C ARG A 422 -22.44 -7.84 58.66
N SER A 423 -22.87 -8.79 59.48
CA SER A 423 -24.27 -9.03 59.79
C SER A 423 -24.83 -7.82 60.54
N GLY A 424 -25.90 -7.21 60.01
CA GLY A 424 -26.52 -6.05 60.65
C GLY A 424 -27.73 -5.50 59.91
N ALA A 425 -28.90 -5.97 60.34
CA ALA A 425 -30.23 -5.35 60.38
C ALA A 425 -30.77 -4.49 59.21
N ALA A 426 -32.01 -4.83 58.86
CA ALA A 426 -32.95 -4.21 57.93
C ALA A 426 -32.95 -2.67 57.82
N ALA A 427 -33.09 -2.20 56.58
CA ALA A 427 -33.36 -0.82 56.22
C ALA A 427 -34.80 -0.39 56.56
N PRO A 428 -35.03 0.87 56.98
CA PRO A 428 -36.31 1.54 56.82
C PRO A 428 -36.30 2.56 55.67
N ALA A 429 -37.52 2.87 55.22
CA ALA A 429 -37.89 3.48 53.96
C ALA A 429 -37.62 5.00 53.82
N ALA A 430 -37.78 5.45 52.57
CA ALA A 430 -37.54 6.78 52.02
C ALA A 430 -38.43 7.92 52.55
N SER A 431 -37.91 9.16 52.50
CA SER A 431 -38.65 10.43 52.34
C SER A 431 -37.68 11.64 52.21
N PRO A 432 -38.11 12.82 51.69
CA PRO A 432 -37.49 13.44 50.50
C PRO A 432 -36.69 14.74 50.75
N LEU A 433 -36.03 15.19 49.68
CA LEU A 433 -35.30 16.47 49.52
C LEU A 433 -36.11 17.72 49.92
N PRO A 434 -35.40 18.79 50.32
CA PRO A 434 -35.79 20.16 49.98
C PRO A 434 -34.72 20.90 49.17
N ALA A 435 -35.18 21.93 48.46
CA ALA A 435 -34.50 22.67 47.40
C ALA A 435 -33.84 23.99 47.86
N SER A 436 -32.99 24.49 46.97
CA SER A 436 -32.56 25.89 46.73
C SER A 436 -31.52 26.53 47.66
N SER A 437 -30.45 27.10 47.07
CA SER A 437 -30.35 28.55 46.88
C SER A 437 -29.06 28.99 46.17
N SER A 438 -29.23 29.99 45.29
CA SER A 438 -28.34 31.10 44.90
C SER A 438 -26.85 30.91 44.55
N ALA A 439 -26.53 31.37 43.34
CA ALA A 439 -25.23 31.90 42.93
C ALA A 439 -24.82 33.18 43.71
N PRO A 440 -23.54 33.57 43.63
CA PRO A 440 -23.26 34.92 43.13
C PRO A 440 -22.12 34.98 42.09
N ALA A 441 -22.13 36.08 41.35
CA ALA A 441 -21.32 36.34 40.16
C ALA A 441 -20.06 37.20 40.43
N LEU A 442 -19.15 37.16 39.44
CA LEU A 442 -18.19 38.18 38.97
C LEU A 442 -16.94 38.52 39.81
N LYS A 443 -15.79 38.46 39.13
CA LYS A 443 -14.70 39.46 39.19
C LYS A 443 -13.74 39.33 37.99
N GLU A 444 -13.74 40.32 37.11
CA GLU A 444 -12.59 40.68 36.27
C GLU A 444 -11.54 41.45 37.10
N PRO A 445 -10.28 41.52 36.61
CA PRO A 445 -9.65 42.84 36.57
C PRO A 445 -8.85 43.12 35.28
N ALA A 446 -9.19 44.28 34.70
CA ALA A 446 -8.35 45.35 34.16
C ALA A 446 -6.92 45.05 33.65
N ALA A 447 -6.71 45.24 32.34
CA ALA A 447 -5.40 45.44 31.72
C ALA A 447 -5.14 46.93 31.42
N LYS A 448 -3.94 47.39 31.79
CA LYS A 448 -3.44 48.77 31.71
C LYS A 448 -3.00 49.16 30.30
N THR A 449 -3.10 50.45 30.05
CA THR A 449 -2.69 51.23 28.87
C THR A 449 -1.19 51.28 28.56
N ALA A 450 -0.92 51.27 27.25
CA ALA A 450 0.03 52.09 26.46
C ALA A 450 1.56 51.92 26.63
N ALA A 451 2.23 51.58 25.50
CA ALA A 451 3.40 52.31 25.01
C ALA A 451 3.73 51.96 23.54
N LYS A 452 3.71 52.98 22.67
CA LYS A 452 4.31 52.98 21.32
C LYS A 452 5.84 53.02 21.41
N LYS A 453 6.55 52.27 20.56
CA LYS A 453 7.92 52.61 20.13
C LYS A 453 8.23 52.09 18.72
N ALA A 454 8.93 52.93 17.99
CA ALA A 454 9.18 52.96 16.54
C ALA A 454 10.21 51.91 16.04
N PRO A 455 10.43 51.76 14.72
CA PRO A 455 11.08 50.60 14.12
C PRO A 455 12.61 50.71 14.11
N GLY A 456 13.28 49.59 14.40
CA GLY A 456 14.73 49.45 14.42
C GLY A 456 15.30 49.07 13.04
N LYS A 457 16.27 49.87 12.60
CA LYS A 457 17.11 49.78 11.39
C LYS A 457 17.61 48.36 11.07
N ALA A 458 17.37 47.93 9.83
CA ALA A 458 18.11 46.85 9.20
C ALA A 458 19.48 47.36 8.70
N VAL A 459 20.56 46.73 9.18
CA VAL A 459 21.92 46.97 8.71
C VAL A 459 22.18 46.06 7.51
N SER A 460 22.25 46.66 6.33
CA SER A 460 22.66 46.04 5.08
C SER A 460 24.16 45.72 5.09
N ARG A 461 24.51 44.43 4.94
CA ARG A 461 25.87 44.00 4.56
C ARG A 461 25.97 43.97 3.03
N PRO A 462 27.10 44.40 2.44
CA PRO A 462 27.25 44.53 0.99
C PRO A 462 27.27 43.16 0.30
N VAL A 463 26.45 43.03 -0.73
CA VAL A 463 26.43 41.91 -1.67
C VAL A 463 27.73 41.95 -2.45
N GLN A 464 28.57 40.91 -2.30
CA GLN A 464 29.71 40.67 -3.17
C GLN A 464 29.21 40.45 -4.61
N ALA A 465 29.89 41.12 -5.54
CA ALA A 465 29.58 41.13 -6.96
C ALA A 465 29.29 39.73 -7.51
N ALA A 466 28.09 39.58 -8.06
CA ALA A 466 27.69 38.41 -8.83
C ALA A 466 28.67 38.23 -10.00
N SER A 467 29.35 37.10 -10.03
CA SER A 467 30.05 36.64 -11.21
C SER A 467 29.05 36.56 -12.38
N LYS A 468 29.45 37.04 -13.55
CA LYS A 468 28.66 37.04 -14.79
C LYS A 468 27.88 35.73 -14.93
N ALA A 469 26.55 35.81 -14.79
CA ALA A 469 25.67 34.69 -15.06
C ALA A 469 25.84 34.29 -16.53
N LYS A 470 26.46 33.14 -16.78
CA LYS A 470 26.47 32.51 -18.09
C LYS A 470 25.02 32.28 -18.51
N ALA A 471 24.64 32.81 -19.68
CA ALA A 471 23.35 32.55 -20.29
C ALA A 471 23.12 31.02 -20.31
N ARG A 472 22.04 30.56 -19.64
CA ARG A 472 21.59 29.17 -19.79
C ARG A 472 21.17 28.97 -21.24
N PRO A 473 21.56 27.87 -21.90
CA PRO A 473 21.04 27.57 -23.22
C PRO A 473 19.52 27.46 -23.14
N THR A 474 18.82 28.14 -24.04
CA THR A 474 17.37 27.99 -24.22
C THR A 474 17.08 26.53 -24.56
N LEU A 475 16.19 25.90 -23.79
CA LEU A 475 15.78 24.51 -24.00
C LEU A 475 14.73 24.48 -25.10
N PRO A 476 14.75 23.47 -25.97
CA PRO A 476 13.69 23.30 -26.96
C PRO A 476 12.38 22.93 -26.30
N THR A 477 11.28 23.33 -26.94
CA THR A 477 9.94 22.96 -26.52
C THR A 477 9.59 21.61 -27.14
N VAL A 478 8.98 20.70 -26.37
CA VAL A 478 8.51 19.41 -26.90
C VAL A 478 7.45 19.66 -27.98
N GLY A 479 7.59 19.05 -29.15
CA GLY A 479 6.78 19.28 -30.34
C GLY A 479 7.28 20.39 -31.27
N GLU A 480 8.36 21.10 -30.92
CA GLU A 480 9.00 22.10 -31.78
C GLU A 480 9.69 21.42 -32.99
N ALA A 481 9.58 22.03 -34.18
CA ALA A 481 10.25 21.53 -35.37
C ALA A 481 11.78 21.51 -35.18
N LEU A 482 12.44 20.48 -35.71
CA LEU A 482 13.89 20.40 -35.60
C LEU A 482 14.57 21.57 -36.34
N PRO A 483 15.59 22.21 -35.74
CA PRO A 483 16.29 23.33 -36.36
C PRO A 483 17.07 22.88 -37.61
N ALA A 484 17.31 23.83 -38.53
CA ALA A 484 17.95 23.55 -39.81
C ALA A 484 19.38 22.97 -39.70
N ASP A 485 20.08 23.23 -38.60
CA ASP A 485 21.41 22.71 -38.31
C ASP A 485 21.38 21.42 -37.45
N TRP A 486 20.23 20.79 -37.28
CA TRP A 486 20.10 19.58 -36.48
C TRP A 486 21.00 18.44 -36.99
N ASP A 487 21.73 17.80 -36.07
CA ASP A 487 22.62 16.68 -36.35
C ASP A 487 22.34 15.54 -35.38
N LEU A 488 22.12 14.33 -35.91
CA LEU A 488 21.76 13.14 -35.13
C LEU A 488 22.85 12.79 -34.12
N SER A 489 24.13 12.92 -34.48
CA SER A 489 25.24 12.53 -33.61
C SER A 489 25.39 13.46 -32.42
N GLU A 490 25.32 14.77 -32.67
CA GLU A 490 25.36 15.81 -31.63
C GLU A 490 24.12 15.75 -30.73
N ARG A 491 22.94 15.48 -31.30
CA ARG A 491 21.69 15.30 -30.54
C ARG A 491 21.72 14.08 -29.65
N THR A 492 22.13 12.93 -30.21
CA THR A 492 22.32 11.69 -29.45
C THR A 492 23.29 11.90 -28.30
N LEU A 493 24.41 12.58 -28.55
CA LEU A 493 25.41 12.85 -27.51
C LEU A 493 24.86 13.72 -26.36
N ALA A 494 24.06 14.75 -26.68
CA ALA A 494 23.41 15.61 -25.69
C ALA A 494 22.39 14.85 -24.83
N LEU A 495 21.56 14.01 -25.47
CA LEU A 495 20.59 13.15 -24.78
C LEU A 495 21.27 12.11 -23.89
N VAL A 496 22.35 11.48 -24.37
CA VAL A 496 23.12 10.49 -23.59
C VAL A 496 23.67 11.12 -22.31
N GLU A 497 24.32 12.29 -22.38
CA GLU A 497 24.83 12.94 -21.17
C GLU A 497 23.72 13.37 -20.22
N HIS A 498 22.58 13.84 -20.74
CA HIS A 498 21.43 14.19 -19.91
C HIS A 498 20.88 12.97 -19.15
N PHE A 499 20.49 11.91 -19.86
CA PHE A 499 19.89 10.74 -19.24
C PHE A 499 20.87 10.00 -18.32
N GLN A 500 22.16 9.93 -18.68
CA GLN A 500 23.17 9.39 -17.77
C GLN A 500 23.40 10.27 -16.53
N ALA A 501 23.31 11.60 -16.64
CA ALA A 501 23.39 12.47 -15.47
C ALA A 501 22.20 12.27 -14.52
N VAL A 502 20.99 12.10 -15.07
CA VAL A 502 19.78 11.77 -14.31
C VAL A 502 19.95 10.41 -13.61
N ALA A 503 20.41 9.37 -14.31
CA ALA A 503 20.67 8.06 -13.73
C ALA A 503 21.69 8.13 -12.58
N ARG A 504 22.81 8.87 -12.75
CA ARG A 504 23.82 9.07 -11.69
C ARG A 504 23.27 9.87 -10.50
N ALA A 505 22.35 10.82 -10.72
CA ALA A 505 21.67 11.53 -9.64
C ALA A 505 20.76 10.58 -8.84
N ARG A 506 20.00 9.72 -9.53
CA ARG A 506 19.21 8.64 -8.92
C ARG A 506 20.08 7.71 -8.08
N HIS A 507 21.21 7.24 -8.61
CA HIS A 507 22.13 6.38 -7.85
C HIS A 507 22.63 7.03 -6.57
N ARG A 508 22.96 8.33 -6.61
CA ARG A 508 23.37 9.09 -5.41
C ARG A 508 22.23 9.19 -4.40
N LYS A 509 20.99 9.42 -4.85
CA LYS A 509 19.79 9.47 -4.00
C LYS A 509 19.56 8.11 -3.31
N VAL A 510 19.59 7.01 -4.05
CA VAL A 510 19.37 5.65 -3.51
C VAL A 510 20.51 5.23 -2.57
N ALA A 511 21.75 5.58 -2.88
CA ALA A 511 22.88 5.33 -2.00
C ALA A 511 22.76 6.11 -0.66
N ALA A 512 22.23 7.34 -0.69
CA ALA A 512 21.96 8.11 0.52
C ALA A 512 20.81 7.53 1.36
N GLY A 513 19.75 7.01 0.73
CA GLY A 513 18.67 6.28 1.40
C GLY A 513 19.17 5.01 2.09
N ALA A 514 19.99 4.22 1.40
CA ALA A 514 20.56 3.01 1.99
C ALA A 514 21.45 3.30 3.20
N ALA A 515 22.18 4.42 3.18
CA ALA A 515 23.00 4.85 4.31
C ALA A 515 22.18 5.29 5.54
N SER A 516 20.92 5.69 5.35
CA SER A 516 19.96 6.05 6.41
C SER A 516 19.08 4.88 6.86
N GLY A 517 19.38 3.65 6.42
CA GLY A 517 18.65 2.43 6.78
C GLY A 517 17.42 2.16 5.92
N TRP A 518 17.22 2.92 4.83
CA TRP A 518 16.13 2.75 3.87
C TRP A 518 16.63 2.14 2.54
N GLY A 519 16.25 0.89 2.27
CA GLY A 519 16.58 0.20 1.02
C GLY A 519 18.05 -0.22 0.90
N ARG A 520 18.50 -0.55 -0.32
CA ARG A 520 19.85 -1.04 -0.64
C ARG A 520 20.51 -0.13 -1.67
N ALA A 521 21.79 0.21 -1.44
CA ALA A 521 22.56 1.01 -2.39
C ALA A 521 22.76 0.23 -3.70
N PRO A 522 22.65 0.88 -4.87
CA PRO A 522 22.75 0.18 -6.14
C PRO A 522 24.15 -0.40 -6.31
N THR A 523 24.27 -1.64 -6.80
CA THR A 523 25.58 -2.28 -7.01
C THR A 523 26.30 -1.73 -8.25
N ALA A 524 27.59 -2.06 -8.39
CA ALA A 524 28.38 -1.61 -9.54
C ALA A 524 27.87 -2.19 -10.88
N SER A 525 27.19 -3.33 -10.88
CA SER A 525 26.55 -3.91 -12.08
C SER A 525 25.28 -3.14 -12.44
N GLU A 526 24.44 -2.83 -11.46
CA GLU A 526 23.17 -2.10 -11.63
C GLU A 526 23.43 -0.69 -12.15
N ARG A 527 24.43 0.00 -11.56
CA ARG A 527 24.87 1.31 -12.07
C ARG A 527 25.34 1.26 -13.51
N ARG A 528 26.01 0.17 -13.93
CA ARG A 528 26.47 -0.01 -15.31
C ARG A 528 25.30 -0.34 -16.25
N LEU A 529 24.33 -1.13 -15.81
CA LEU A 529 23.13 -1.43 -16.59
C LEU A 529 22.29 -0.18 -16.83
N ASP A 530 22.01 0.59 -15.77
CA ASP A 530 21.26 1.84 -15.86
C ASP A 530 21.91 2.86 -16.82
N LEU A 531 23.25 2.98 -16.77
CA LEU A 531 23.98 3.86 -17.67
C LEU A 531 23.95 3.39 -19.13
N ARG A 532 23.86 2.08 -19.37
CA ARG A 532 23.68 1.50 -20.72
C ARG A 532 22.25 1.70 -21.22
N GLN A 533 21.24 1.46 -20.40
CA GLN A 533 19.84 1.69 -20.74
C GLN A 533 19.57 3.18 -21.01
N ALA A 534 20.12 4.08 -20.19
CA ALA A 534 20.03 5.52 -20.42
C ALA A 534 20.65 5.94 -21.76
N ARG A 535 21.71 5.24 -22.21
CA ARG A 535 22.31 5.47 -23.53
C ARG A 535 21.43 4.92 -24.66
N GLN A 536 20.94 3.70 -24.55
CA GLN A 536 20.04 3.10 -25.55
C GLN A 536 18.77 3.92 -25.71
N PHE A 537 18.21 4.41 -24.60
CA PHE A 537 17.05 5.28 -24.62
C PHE A 537 17.34 6.61 -25.32
N ALA A 538 18.51 7.21 -25.08
CA ALA A 538 18.94 8.41 -25.78
C ALA A 538 19.05 8.22 -27.30
N GLU A 539 19.57 7.07 -27.73
CA GLU A 539 19.69 6.68 -29.14
C GLU A 539 18.30 6.55 -29.78
N VAL A 540 17.37 5.84 -29.14
CA VAL A 540 15.97 5.70 -29.62
C VAL A 540 15.25 7.05 -29.70
N VAL A 541 15.39 7.91 -28.68
CA VAL A 541 14.75 9.24 -28.69
C VAL A 541 15.29 10.10 -29.84
N ALA A 542 16.60 10.07 -30.09
CA ALA A 542 17.19 10.83 -31.20
C ALA A 542 16.70 10.34 -32.58
N GLU A 543 16.56 9.01 -32.75
CA GLU A 543 16.02 8.40 -33.97
C GLU A 543 14.53 8.73 -34.17
N VAL A 544 13.74 8.72 -33.09
CA VAL A 544 12.32 9.10 -33.13
C VAL A 544 12.17 10.58 -33.50
N GLU A 545 12.94 11.47 -32.88
CA GLU A 545 12.94 12.90 -33.24
C GLU A 545 13.29 13.12 -34.71
N GLN A 546 14.28 12.39 -35.24
CA GLN A 546 14.65 12.45 -36.66
C GLN A 546 13.50 12.00 -37.56
N SER A 547 12.82 10.91 -37.20
CA SER A 547 11.74 10.34 -38.01
C SER A 547 10.49 11.22 -38.05
N MET A 548 10.19 11.91 -36.95
CA MET A 548 9.00 12.75 -36.82
C MET A 548 9.28 14.22 -37.20
N GLY A 549 10.55 14.62 -37.34
CA GLY A 549 10.94 15.99 -37.65
C GLY A 549 10.65 16.99 -36.53
N VAL A 550 10.40 16.52 -35.31
CA VAL A 550 10.07 17.33 -34.13
C VAL A 550 10.85 16.87 -32.90
N CYS A 551 11.09 17.80 -31.98
CA CYS A 551 11.74 17.55 -30.70
C CYS A 551 10.79 16.81 -29.73
N ASP A 552 11.29 15.77 -29.06
CA ASP A 552 10.53 14.92 -28.12
C ASP A 552 11.04 15.08 -26.67
N ALA A 553 12.19 15.72 -26.49
CA ALA A 553 12.78 15.96 -25.17
C ALA A 553 13.27 17.40 -24.98
N ALA A 554 12.86 18.01 -23.85
CA ALA A 554 13.31 19.33 -23.38
C ALA A 554 14.78 19.32 -22.87
N VAL A 555 15.69 18.91 -23.74
CA VAL A 555 17.15 18.79 -23.55
C VAL A 555 17.80 19.63 -24.66
N PRO A 556 18.97 20.28 -24.44
CA PRO A 556 19.63 21.04 -25.51
C PRO A 556 19.93 20.20 -26.76
N TYR A 557 19.81 20.79 -27.95
CA TYR A 557 20.07 20.08 -29.23
C TYR A 557 21.53 19.60 -29.37
N ARG A 558 22.49 20.32 -28.77
CA ARG A 558 23.91 19.95 -28.75
C ARG A 558 24.50 20.14 -27.36
N LEU A 559 25.57 19.41 -27.04
CA LEU A 559 26.36 19.68 -25.84
C LEU A 559 27.16 20.97 -26.01
N SER A 560 27.28 21.75 -24.94
CA SER A 560 28.21 22.88 -24.93
C SER A 560 29.66 22.39 -25.02
N GLU A 561 30.54 23.20 -25.60
CA GLU A 561 31.98 22.90 -25.69
C GLU A 561 32.60 22.60 -24.32
N GLU A 562 32.13 23.27 -23.26
CA GLU A 562 32.54 22.99 -21.88
C GLU A 562 32.09 21.60 -21.39
N ALA A 563 30.89 21.17 -21.78
CA ALA A 563 30.38 19.85 -21.46
C ALA A 563 31.11 18.74 -22.24
N LYS A 564 31.45 19.00 -23.51
CA LYS A 564 32.29 18.12 -24.34
C LYS A 564 33.68 17.95 -23.71
N ALA A 565 34.35 19.03 -23.36
CA ALA A 565 35.65 19.00 -22.69
C ALA A 565 35.61 18.28 -21.32
N LYS A 566 34.54 18.47 -20.52
CA LYS A 566 34.37 17.77 -19.25
C LYS A 566 34.16 16.27 -19.43
N ARG A 567 33.45 15.87 -20.49
CA ARG A 567 33.22 14.48 -20.86
C ARG A 567 34.54 13.80 -21.28
N GLU A 568 35.32 14.43 -22.14
CA GLU A 568 36.63 13.92 -22.57
C GLU A 568 37.57 13.68 -21.38
N ARG A 569 37.66 14.63 -20.45
CA ARG A 569 38.46 14.46 -19.21
C ARG A 569 38.00 13.27 -18.37
N ARG A 570 36.70 12.96 -18.36
CA ARG A 570 36.13 11.83 -17.61
C ARG A 570 36.53 10.50 -18.23
N LEU A 571 36.44 10.39 -19.55
CA LEU A 571 36.83 9.20 -20.31
C LEU A 571 38.34 8.96 -20.26
N ALA A 572 39.15 10.02 -20.33
CA ALA A 572 40.61 9.94 -20.20
C ALA A 572 41.08 9.47 -18.81
N ARG A 573 40.24 9.61 -17.77
CA ARG A 573 40.56 9.17 -16.40
C ARG A 573 40.22 7.69 -16.16
N GLU A 574 39.28 7.12 -16.92
CA GLU A 574 38.90 5.71 -16.81
C GLU A 574 39.93 4.76 -17.47
N THR A 575 40.72 5.23 -18.45
CA THR A 575 41.73 4.44 -19.16
C THR A 575 43.04 4.20 -18.40
N ARG A 576 43.23 4.80 -17.21
CA ARG A 576 44.56 4.88 -16.52
C ARG A 576 44.74 4.05 -15.24
N ARG A 577 43.92 3.03 -14.96
CA ARG A 577 44.12 2.14 -13.79
C ARG A 577 44.65 0.75 -14.20
N PRO A 578 45.91 0.39 -13.91
CA PRO A 578 46.32 -1.02 -13.89
C PRO A 578 45.66 -1.72 -12.70
N GLY A 579 45.15 -2.94 -12.93
CA GLY A 579 44.56 -3.76 -11.87
C GLY A 579 45.62 -4.27 -10.87
N PRO A 580 45.24 -4.59 -9.62
CA PRO A 580 46.16 -5.17 -8.65
C PRO A 580 46.58 -6.60 -9.06
N PRO A 581 47.78 -7.07 -8.69
CA PRO A 581 48.28 -8.37 -9.11
C PRO A 581 47.47 -9.52 -8.52
N VAL A 582 47.26 -10.55 -9.35
CA VAL A 582 46.54 -11.79 -9.03
C VAL A 582 47.30 -12.56 -7.93
N ARG A 583 46.69 -12.72 -6.76
CA ARG A 583 47.19 -13.65 -5.73
C ARG A 583 46.80 -15.09 -6.08
N PRO A 584 47.69 -16.08 -5.88
CA PRO A 584 47.40 -17.48 -6.20
C PRO A 584 46.30 -18.05 -5.28
N ARG A 585 45.40 -18.83 -5.88
CA ARG A 585 44.31 -19.55 -5.21
C ARG A 585 44.89 -20.59 -4.26
N ARG A 586 44.47 -20.57 -2.99
CA ARG A 586 44.67 -21.71 -2.07
C ARG A 586 43.64 -22.82 -2.36
N PRO A 587 43.99 -24.11 -2.23
CA PRO A 587 43.09 -25.21 -2.53
C PRO A 587 42.01 -25.34 -1.45
N SER A 588 40.82 -25.75 -1.86
CA SER A 588 39.69 -26.05 -0.98
C SER A 588 39.89 -27.40 -0.28
N THR A 589 39.77 -27.41 1.04
CA THR A 589 39.52 -28.63 1.81
C THR A 589 38.16 -28.52 2.52
N PHE A 590 37.26 -29.37 2.02
CA PHE A 590 36.13 -30.06 2.63
C PHE A 590 35.75 -29.81 4.12
N TRP A 591 34.44 -29.57 4.30
CA TRP A 591 33.52 -30.10 5.32
C TRP A 591 33.97 -30.19 6.79
N ALA A 592 33.48 -29.24 7.59
CA ALA A 592 33.01 -29.49 8.95
C ALA A 592 31.90 -28.49 9.31
N LYS A 593 30.71 -29.00 9.67
CA LYS A 593 29.59 -28.20 10.21
C LYS A 593 30.05 -27.51 11.51
N PRO A 594 29.85 -26.19 11.68
CA PRO A 594 29.89 -25.60 13.02
C PRO A 594 28.62 -26.03 13.76
N GLN A 595 28.80 -26.74 14.88
CA GLN A 595 27.73 -26.99 15.84
C GLN A 595 27.13 -25.66 16.30
N ALA A 596 25.80 -25.61 16.32
CA ALA A 596 25.03 -24.46 16.78
C ALA A 596 25.41 -24.11 18.22
N THR A 597 25.99 -22.92 18.40
CA THR A 597 26.17 -22.30 19.70
C THR A 597 24.82 -21.68 20.11
N PRO A 598 24.29 -21.96 21.31
CA PRO A 598 23.01 -21.41 21.72
C PRO A 598 23.16 -19.92 22.02
N PRO A 599 22.24 -19.04 21.57
CA PRO A 599 22.32 -17.63 21.95
C PRO A 599 21.88 -17.47 23.42
N LYS A 600 22.84 -17.17 24.29
CA LYS A 600 22.56 -16.65 25.64
C LYS A 600 22.22 -15.15 25.56
N ALA A 601 20.94 -14.88 25.73
CA ALA A 601 20.32 -13.82 26.54
C ALA A 601 20.88 -12.38 26.46
N GLN A 602 20.10 -11.47 25.87
CA GLN A 602 19.21 -10.52 26.58
C GLN A 602 18.84 -9.37 25.64
N ALA A 603 17.71 -9.52 24.93
CA ALA A 603 16.88 -8.37 24.61
C ALA A 603 15.67 -8.46 25.53
N LYS A 604 15.51 -7.45 26.40
CA LYS A 604 14.30 -7.28 27.21
C LYS A 604 13.07 -7.47 26.30
N PRO A 605 12.01 -8.16 26.74
CA PRO A 605 10.78 -8.19 25.97
C PRO A 605 10.35 -6.74 25.78
N GLN A 606 10.40 -6.26 24.53
CA GLN A 606 9.65 -5.07 24.17
C GLN A 606 8.22 -5.36 24.57
N GLY A 607 7.72 -4.58 25.51
CA GLY A 607 6.36 -4.69 26.03
C GLY A 607 5.42 -4.91 24.85
N THR A 608 4.55 -5.90 25.02
CA THR A 608 3.37 -6.02 24.19
C THR A 608 2.76 -4.62 24.08
N LEU A 609 2.51 -4.20 22.84
CA LEU A 609 1.59 -3.10 22.57
C LEU A 609 0.24 -3.69 23.02
N PHE A 610 -0.05 -3.50 24.32
CA PHE A 610 -0.99 -4.20 25.20
C PHE A 610 -0.47 -5.52 25.80
#